data_AF-A0A183EPT6-F1
#
_entry.id   AF-A0A183EPT6-F1
#
_cell.length_a   1.000
_cell.length_b   1.000
_cell.length_c   1.000
_cell.angle_alpha   90.00
_cell.angle_beta   90.00
_cell.angle_gamma   90.00
#
_symmetry.space_group_name_H-M   'P 1'
#
loop_
_entity.id
_entity.type
_entity.pdbx_description
1 polymer ?
#
loop_
_entity_poly.entity_id
_entity_poly.type
_entity_poly.pdbx_seq_one_letter_code
_entity_poly.pdbx_strand_id
1 'polypeptide(L)'
;MQDENNKNKPKLDLSSNRIAEIEDENLVGLSSLTHLHLSNNSIYHLDAAVFESTSQLQELYLARNLLIQVPLALGKLFKLRHLDLSSNQIRFVALYLHRTFNYDLS
;
A
#
# COMPACT_ATOMS: atom_id res chain seq x y z
N MET A 1 -24.89 6.85 8.74
CA MET A 1 -25.05 7.67 7.52
C MET A 1 -23.91 7.27 6.60
N GLN A 2 -24.15 6.32 5.69
CA GLN A 2 -23.17 5.87 4.70
C GLN A 2 -23.19 6.85 3.54
N ASP A 3 -22.03 7.35 3.15
CA ASP A 3 -21.84 8.34 2.10
C ASP A 3 -22.35 7.82 0.74
N GLU A 4 -23.41 8.44 0.23
CA GLU A 4 -23.95 8.29 -1.14
C GLU A 4 -22.95 8.72 -2.25
N ASN A 5 -21.73 9.13 -1.89
CA ASN A 5 -20.68 9.64 -2.78
C ASN A 5 -19.76 8.53 -3.37
N ASN A 6 -20.09 7.25 -3.17
CA ASN A 6 -19.23 6.11 -3.54
C ASN A 6 -19.67 5.36 -4.83
N LYS A 7 -20.62 5.88 -5.61
CA LYS A 7 -21.23 5.12 -6.72
C LYS A 7 -20.39 5.01 -8.00
N ASN A 8 -19.17 5.55 -8.09
CA ASN A 8 -18.39 5.50 -9.33
C ASN A 8 -16.85 5.54 -9.20
N LYS A 9 -16.32 5.13 -8.05
CA LYS A 9 -14.87 5.13 -7.82
C LYS A 9 -14.26 3.79 -8.26
N PRO A 10 -13.20 3.78 -9.10
CA PRO A 10 -12.58 2.53 -9.54
C PRO A 10 -12.02 1.76 -8.34
N LYS A 11 -12.52 0.54 -8.15
CA LYS A 11 -12.18 -0.36 -7.05
C LYS A 11 -11.71 -1.69 -7.60
N LEU A 12 -10.68 -2.24 -6.98
CA LEU A 12 -10.19 -3.60 -7.20
C LEU A 12 -10.25 -4.36 -5.88
N ASP A 13 -10.99 -5.47 -5.89
CA ASP A 13 -11.13 -6.35 -4.73
C ASP A 13 -10.44 -7.68 -5.01
N LEU A 14 -9.33 -7.91 -4.32
CA LEU A 14 -8.54 -9.13 -4.35
C LEU A 14 -8.50 -9.78 -2.96
N SER A 15 -9.44 -9.41 -2.08
CA SER A 15 -9.50 -9.96 -0.73
C SER A 15 -9.81 -11.46 -0.74
N SER A 16 -9.37 -12.17 0.30
CA SER A 16 -9.63 -13.60 0.50
C SER A 16 -9.07 -14.51 -0.60
N ASN A 17 -7.88 -14.18 -1.10
CA ASN A 17 -7.11 -15.01 -2.02
C ASN A 17 -5.88 -15.61 -1.31
N ARG A 18 -4.90 -16.07 -2.09
CA ARG A 18 -3.64 -16.65 -1.61
C ARG A 18 -2.42 -15.87 -2.13
N ILE A 19 -2.58 -14.56 -2.31
CA ILE A 19 -1.52 -13.69 -2.79
C ILE A 19 -0.44 -13.63 -1.70
N ALA A 20 0.79 -13.93 -2.07
CA ALA A 20 1.92 -13.98 -1.14
C ALA A 20 2.86 -12.77 -1.29
N GLU A 21 2.96 -12.26 -2.50
CA GLU A 21 3.82 -11.14 -2.88
C GLU A 21 3.07 -10.27 -3.89
N ILE A 22 3.42 -8.99 -3.97
CA ILE A 22 2.99 -8.10 -5.06
C ILE A 22 4.22 -7.40 -5.59
N GLU A 23 4.50 -7.65 -6.86
CA GLU A 23 5.66 -7.17 -7.59
C GLU A 23 5.34 -5.86 -8.31
N ASP A 24 6.39 -5.09 -8.65
CA ASP A 24 6.28 -3.75 -9.26
C ASP A 24 5.35 -3.72 -10.49
N GLU A 25 5.33 -4.78 -11.30
CA GLU A 25 4.55 -4.86 -12.54
C GLU A 25 3.05 -5.16 -12.32
N ASN A 26 2.68 -5.73 -11.16
CA ASN A 26 1.33 -6.29 -10.96
C ASN A 26 0.22 -5.23 -10.97
N LEU A 27 0.53 -3.98 -10.60
CA LEU A 27 -0.43 -2.87 -10.55
C LEU A 27 -0.23 -1.83 -11.67
N VAL A 28 0.65 -2.12 -12.64
CA VAL A 28 0.89 -1.24 -13.79
C VAL A 28 -0.39 -1.07 -14.60
N GLY A 29 -0.66 0.18 -15.01
CA GLY A 29 -1.86 0.53 -15.78
C GLY A 29 -3.12 0.78 -14.95
N LEU A 30 -3.12 0.50 -13.64
CA LEU A 30 -4.23 0.79 -12.73
C LEU A 30 -4.25 2.24 -12.23
N SER A 31 -3.93 3.20 -13.11
CA SER A 31 -3.72 4.62 -12.76
C SER A 31 -4.94 5.35 -12.22
N SER A 32 -6.13 4.87 -12.54
CA SER A 32 -7.39 5.42 -12.05
C SER A 32 -7.89 4.75 -10.77
N LEU A 33 -7.18 3.73 -10.26
CA LEU A 33 -7.60 2.97 -9.10
C LEU A 33 -7.61 3.85 -7.85
N THR A 34 -8.73 3.78 -7.11
CA THR A 34 -8.92 4.58 -5.88
C THR A 34 -9.07 3.71 -4.64
N HIS A 35 -9.54 2.47 -4.79
CA HIS A 35 -9.74 1.52 -3.69
C HIS A 35 -9.08 0.19 -4.04
N LEU A 36 -8.22 -0.30 -3.17
CA LEU A 36 -7.58 -1.60 -3.32
C LEU A 36 -7.78 -2.43 -2.05
N HIS A 37 -8.49 -3.54 -2.20
CA HIS A 37 -8.76 -4.47 -1.10
C HIS A 37 -7.90 -5.72 -1.29
N LEU A 38 -6.96 -5.95 -0.37
CA LEU A 38 -6.02 -7.06 -0.34
C LEU A 38 -6.09 -7.85 0.97
N SER A 39 -7.13 -7.61 1.76
CA SER A 39 -7.26 -8.24 3.09
C SER A 39 -7.49 -9.74 2.99
N ASN A 40 -7.13 -10.48 4.04
CA ASN A 40 -7.22 -11.96 4.08
C ASN A 40 -6.42 -12.61 2.94
N ASN A 41 -5.16 -12.22 2.76
CA ASN A 41 -4.22 -12.91 1.89
C ASN A 41 -3.03 -13.42 2.73
N SER A 42 -1.96 -13.86 2.07
CA SER A 42 -0.71 -14.27 2.71
C SER A 42 0.43 -13.30 2.39
N ILE A 43 0.12 -12.02 2.15
CA ILE A 43 1.09 -11.05 1.65
C ILE A 43 2.15 -10.82 2.73
N TYR A 44 3.38 -11.21 2.45
CA TYR A 44 4.53 -10.96 3.32
C TYR A 44 5.50 -9.93 2.72
N HIS A 45 5.41 -9.69 1.41
CA HIS A 45 6.31 -8.79 0.67
C HIS A 45 5.52 -7.91 -0.32
N LEU A 46 5.99 -6.68 -0.47
CA LEU A 46 5.51 -5.67 -1.41
C LEU A 46 6.74 -4.94 -1.94
N ASP A 47 6.94 -4.95 -3.26
CA ASP A 47 8.08 -4.25 -3.84
C ASP A 47 8.02 -2.74 -3.61
N ALA A 48 9.19 -2.09 -3.65
CA ALA A 48 9.34 -0.69 -3.26
C ALA A 48 8.60 0.29 -4.20
N ALA A 49 8.34 -0.10 -5.45
CA ALA A 49 7.70 0.72 -6.47
C ALA A 49 6.30 0.21 -6.88
N VAL A 50 5.75 -0.79 -6.19
CA VAL A 50 4.45 -1.42 -6.52
C VAL A 50 3.29 -0.44 -6.67
N PHE A 51 3.35 0.70 -5.96
CA PHE A 51 2.31 1.74 -6.01
C PHE A 51 2.64 2.93 -6.91
N GLU A 52 3.73 2.92 -7.68
CA GLU A 52 4.10 4.05 -8.55
C GLU A 52 3.05 4.33 -9.63
N SER A 53 2.43 3.28 -10.16
CA SER A 53 1.36 3.42 -11.15
C SER A 53 -0.01 3.73 -10.55
N THR A 54 -0.21 3.62 -9.23
CA THR A 54 -1.52 3.79 -8.55
C THR A 54 -1.60 5.08 -7.74
N SER A 55 -1.12 6.20 -8.30
CA SER A 55 -1.04 7.51 -7.62
C SER A 55 -2.40 8.08 -7.15
N GLN A 56 -3.52 7.54 -7.63
CA GLN A 56 -4.87 7.96 -7.26
C GLN A 56 -5.47 7.19 -6.07
N LEU A 57 -4.74 6.23 -5.50
CA LEU A 57 -5.25 5.39 -4.43
C LEU A 57 -5.60 6.22 -3.18
N GLN A 58 -6.80 6.01 -2.68
CA GLN A 58 -7.39 6.70 -1.52
C GLN A 58 -7.59 5.74 -0.35
N GLU A 59 -7.91 4.47 -0.64
CA GLU A 59 -8.15 3.45 0.38
C GLU A 59 -7.39 2.16 0.05
N LEU A 60 -6.61 1.69 1.01
CA LEU A 60 -5.82 0.46 0.91
C LEU A 60 -6.07 -0.42 2.13
N TYR A 61 -6.60 -1.61 1.88
CA TYR A 61 -6.92 -2.59 2.93
C TYR A 61 -6.00 -3.79 2.84
N LEU A 62 -5.02 -3.87 3.73
CA LEU A 62 -4.02 -4.93 3.84
C LEU A 62 -4.20 -5.76 5.12
N ALA A 63 -5.36 -5.67 5.78
CA ALA A 63 -5.62 -6.39 7.02
C ALA A 63 -5.49 -7.90 6.86
N ARG A 64 -5.08 -8.60 7.93
CA ARG A 64 -4.97 -10.07 7.95
C ARG A 64 -4.08 -10.59 6.82
N ASN A 65 -2.84 -10.10 6.81
CA ASN A 65 -1.74 -10.55 5.97
C ASN A 65 -0.52 -10.89 6.87
N LEU A 66 0.65 -11.08 6.27
CA LEU A 66 1.87 -11.54 6.93
C LEU A 66 2.97 -10.47 6.94
N LEU A 67 2.64 -9.19 6.75
CA LEU A 67 3.63 -8.11 6.73
C LEU A 67 4.31 -7.98 8.10
N ILE A 68 5.65 -8.00 8.10
CA ILE A 68 6.49 -7.89 9.31
C ILE A 68 6.89 -6.43 9.59
N GLN A 69 6.79 -5.58 8.58
CA GLN A 69 7.09 -4.15 8.67
C GLN A 69 6.10 -3.33 7.86
N VAL A 70 6.02 -2.03 8.17
CA VAL A 70 5.31 -1.07 7.30
C VAL A 70 6.09 -0.92 5.98
N PRO A 71 5.50 -1.23 4.81
CA PRO A 71 6.19 -1.17 3.52
C PRO A 71 6.60 0.25 3.14
N LEU A 72 7.83 0.42 2.63
CA LEU A 72 8.32 1.72 2.13
C LEU A 72 7.51 2.23 0.94
N ALA A 73 6.95 1.33 0.13
CA ALA A 73 6.12 1.67 -1.03
C ALA A 73 4.90 2.55 -0.66
N LEU A 74 4.41 2.47 0.58
CA LEU A 74 3.32 3.32 1.06
C LEU A 74 3.68 4.81 1.02
N GLY A 75 4.96 5.17 1.07
CA GLY A 75 5.44 6.55 0.93
C GLY A 75 5.12 7.19 -0.43
N LYS A 76 4.72 6.40 -1.44
CA LYS A 76 4.30 6.90 -2.76
C LYS A 76 2.81 7.27 -2.82
N LEU A 77 2.02 6.86 -1.83
CA LEU A 77 0.56 6.99 -1.85
C LEU A 77 0.10 8.33 -1.24
N PHE A 78 0.45 9.44 -1.88
CA PHE A 78 0.18 10.79 -1.36
C PHE A 78 -1.31 11.15 -1.22
N LYS A 79 -2.20 10.42 -1.90
CA LYS A 79 -3.66 10.61 -1.83
C LYS A 79 -4.37 9.66 -0.86
N LEU A 80 -3.63 8.78 -0.19
CA LEU A 80 -4.18 7.80 0.72
C LEU A 80 -4.82 8.49 1.94
N ARG A 81 -6.07 8.12 2.22
CA ARG A 81 -6.87 8.62 3.34
C ARG A 81 -7.21 7.52 4.32
N HIS A 82 -7.27 6.28 3.84
CA HIS A 82 -7.54 5.12 4.66
C HIS A 82 -6.49 4.02 4.38
N LEU A 83 -5.89 3.53 5.46
CA LEU A 83 -4.93 2.43 5.43
C LEU A 83 -5.28 1.48 6.57
N ASP A 84 -5.62 0.24 6.24
CA ASP A 84 -5.81 -0.82 7.22
C ASP A 84 -4.67 -1.84 7.13
N LEU A 85 -3.82 -1.86 8.16
CA LEU A 85 -2.74 -2.83 8.35
C LEU A 85 -3.02 -3.77 9.53
N SER A 86 -4.24 -3.78 10.07
CA SER A 86 -4.59 -4.56 11.25
C SER A 86 -4.38 -6.06 11.04
N SER A 87 -4.11 -6.79 12.12
CA SER A 87 -3.89 -8.25 12.06
C SER A 87 -2.76 -8.68 11.10
N ASN A 88 -1.74 -7.84 10.92
CA ASN A 88 -0.44 -8.24 10.36
C ASN A 88 0.54 -8.59 11.49
N GLN A 89 1.80 -8.87 11.14
CA GLN A 89 2.88 -9.16 12.07
C GLN A 89 3.86 -8.00 12.21
N ILE A 90 3.37 -6.76 12.04
CA ILE A 90 4.20 -5.56 11.98
C ILE A 90 4.89 -5.35 13.33
N ARG A 91 6.22 -5.43 13.33
CA ARG A 91 7.10 -5.16 14.48
C ARG A 91 7.93 -3.91 14.30
N PHE A 92 8.08 -3.45 13.06
CA PHE A 92 8.94 -2.33 12.69
C PHE A 92 8.21 -1.36 11.76
N VAL A 93 8.47 -0.08 11.98
CA VAL A 93 8.18 0.96 10.99
C VAL A 93 9.51 1.30 10.34
N ALA A 94 9.58 1.30 9.01
CA ALA A 94 10.79 1.68 8.33
C ALA A 94 11.15 3.12 8.71
N LEU A 95 12.36 3.33 9.26
CA LEU A 95 12.88 4.66 9.48
C LEU A 95 13.19 5.26 8.11
N TYR A 96 12.52 6.36 7.76
CA TYR A 96 13.01 7.23 6.70
C TYR A 96 14.35 7.76 7.18
N LEU A 97 15.45 7.10 6.80
CA LEU A 97 16.76 7.73 6.93
C LEU A 97 16.73 8.94 6.00
N HIS A 98 16.49 10.09 6.62
CA HIS A 98 16.55 11.41 6.03
C HIS A 98 17.78 11.49 5.13
N ARG A 99 17.57 11.86 3.86
CA ARG A 99 18.61 12.46 3.03
C ARG A 99 19.05 13.77 3.70
N THR A 100 19.91 13.70 4.71
CA THR A 100 20.62 14.81 5.39
C THR A 100 21.40 14.11 6.50
N PHE A 101 22.69 13.82 6.39
CA PHE A 101 23.79 14.75 6.21
C PHE A 101 24.96 14.05 5.49
N ASN A 102 25.29 14.48 4.27
CA ASN A 102 26.70 14.60 3.91
C ASN A 102 27.07 16.04 4.27
N TYR A 103 27.54 16.25 5.50
CA TYR A 103 28.42 17.39 5.75
C TYR A 103 29.64 17.14 4.87
N ASP A 104 29.78 17.99 3.85
CA ASP A 104 31.02 18.18 3.12
C ASP A 104 32.10 18.52 4.15
N LEU A 105 32.97 17.56 4.45
CA LEU A 105 34.18 17.80 5.21
C LEU A 105 35.19 18.39 4.23
N SER A 106 35.19 19.73 4.15
CA SER A 106 36.40 20.48 3.81
C SER A 106 37.52 20.15 4.79
#